data_AF-A0A1E7FX66-F1
#
_entry.id   AF-A0A1E7FX66-F1
#
_cell.length_a   1.000
_cell.length_b   1.000
_cell.length_c   1.000
_cell.angle_alpha   90.00
_cell.angle_beta   90.00
_cell.angle_gamma   90.00
#
_symmetry.space_group_name_H-M   'P 1'
#
loop_
_entity.id
_entity.type
_entity.pdbx_description
1 polymer ?
#
loop_
_entity_poly.entity_id
_entity_poly.type
_entity_poly.pdbx_seq_one_letter_code
_entity_poly.pdbx_strand_id
1 'polypeptide(L)'
;MDDDEEEKDEETVVIDVGRTWNVGGLRKEVSRLTVRCHKKVGKASQRLQKAQEEVDRLTGSEGVTMEELEKCPNVDEFETQLEELRSRLTQLNQLEVLLQDIKGKKTVLPDHIATLAIKLEVQDETPTKPERGPKKEKGPTTMAAFRLPYRRFYTSDKTEIRVGKQAEDNDELSTSPKHRDGSDWWMHASGCPGSHVVIRCHDHNLDDAVVMDAAALAARQSKCNGNVIKVSMTRARDVKKPSGAKAGLVQLTGQVRTVVVNMKEAQALLDRLDETVLIN
;
A
#
# COMPACT_ATOMS: atom_id res chain seq x y z
N MET A 1 -60.16 -1.37 -32.41
CA MET A 1 -59.60 -2.71 -32.61
C MET A 1 -58.20 -2.47 -33.16
N ASP A 2 -57.14 -2.45 -32.36
CA ASP A 2 -56.98 -2.89 -30.97
C ASP A 2 -55.80 -2.10 -30.37
N ASP A 3 -56.01 -1.54 -29.18
CA ASP A 3 -54.95 -1.01 -28.32
C ASP A 3 -54.36 -2.21 -27.58
N ASP A 4 -53.17 -2.66 -27.98
CA ASP A 4 -52.38 -3.64 -27.24
C ASP A 4 -51.58 -2.91 -26.15
N GLU A 5 -52.19 -2.73 -24.97
CA GLU A 5 -51.47 -2.42 -23.74
C GLU A 5 -50.66 -3.66 -23.31
N GLU A 6 -49.34 -3.62 -23.55
CA GLU A 6 -48.39 -4.56 -22.94
C GLU A 6 -48.38 -4.36 -21.41
N GLU A 7 -49.17 -5.18 -20.70
CA GLU A 7 -49.02 -5.41 -19.26
C GLU A 7 -47.60 -5.93 -18.99
N LYS A 8 -46.75 -5.08 -18.42
CA LYS A 8 -45.48 -5.50 -17.85
C LYS A 8 -45.77 -6.30 -16.59
N ASP A 9 -45.58 -7.61 -16.68
CA ASP A 9 -45.57 -8.53 -15.54
C ASP A 9 -44.65 -7.97 -14.43
N GLU A 10 -45.25 -7.44 -13.36
CA GLU A 10 -44.55 -7.11 -12.13
C GLU A 10 -44.08 -8.44 -11.51
N GLU A 11 -42.81 -8.75 -11.74
CA GLU A 11 -42.13 -9.90 -11.16
C GLU A 11 -42.13 -9.77 -9.63
N THR A 12 -43.16 -10.32 -8.96
CA THR A 12 -43.28 -10.29 -7.51
C THR A 12 -42.18 -11.14 -6.89
N VAL A 13 -41.06 -10.50 -6.56
CA VAL A 13 -39.97 -11.10 -5.79
C VAL A 13 -40.49 -11.41 -4.40
N VAL A 14 -40.77 -12.69 -4.12
CA VAL A 14 -41.10 -13.14 -2.76
C VAL A 14 -39.83 -13.04 -1.92
N ILE A 15 -39.72 -11.94 -1.17
CA ILE A 15 -38.59 -11.67 -0.26
C ILE A 15 -38.76 -12.59 0.96
N ASP A 16 -37.97 -13.67 1.04
CA ASP A 16 -37.93 -14.54 2.22
C ASP A 16 -37.22 -13.84 3.39
N VAL A 17 -37.96 -12.99 4.09
CA VAL A 17 -37.55 -12.29 5.31
C VAL A 17 -37.48 -13.21 6.54
N GLY A 18 -38.08 -14.40 6.48
CA GLY A 18 -38.18 -15.33 7.61
C GLY A 18 -36.93 -16.17 7.90
N ARG A 19 -35.89 -16.08 7.05
CA ARG A 19 -34.66 -16.85 7.20
C ARG A 19 -33.82 -16.40 8.41
N THR A 20 -33.02 -17.31 8.96
CA THR A 20 -32.04 -16.99 10.01
C THR A 20 -30.78 -16.39 9.42
N TRP A 21 -30.32 -15.26 9.97
CA TRP A 21 -29.15 -14.53 9.47
C TRP A 21 -27.94 -14.68 10.40
N ASN A 22 -26.75 -14.80 9.82
CA ASN A 22 -25.49 -14.64 10.56
C ASN A 22 -25.18 -13.14 10.77
N VAL A 23 -25.64 -12.58 11.90
CA VAL A 23 -25.49 -11.15 12.24
C VAL A 23 -24.01 -10.72 12.24
N GLY A 24 -23.10 -11.61 12.67
CA GLY A 24 -21.66 -11.30 12.73
C GLY A 24 -21.01 -11.23 11.34
N GLY A 25 -21.42 -12.08 10.41
CA GLY A 25 -20.99 -12.02 9.01
C GLY A 25 -21.61 -10.83 8.29
N LEU A 26 -22.91 -10.62 8.48
CA LEU A 26 -23.65 -9.51 7.91
C LEU A 26 -23.04 -8.15 8.26
N ARG A 27 -22.75 -7.88 9.54
CA ARG A 27 -22.07 -6.63 9.95
C ARG A 27 -20.73 -6.42 9.26
N LYS A 28 -19.93 -7.48 9.13
CA LYS A 28 -18.62 -7.41 8.47
C LYS A 28 -18.77 -7.11 6.98
N GLU A 29 -19.75 -7.71 6.33
CA GLU A 29 -20.00 -7.47 4.90
C GLU A 29 -20.56 -6.07 4.66
N VAL A 30 -21.52 -5.60 5.49
CA VAL A 30 -22.00 -4.20 5.43
C VAL A 30 -20.83 -3.23 5.56
N SER A 31 -20.01 -3.36 6.60
CA SER A 31 -18.85 -2.45 6.81
C SER A 31 -17.86 -2.49 5.63
N ARG A 32 -17.59 -3.68 5.07
CA ARG A 32 -16.75 -3.84 3.88
C ARG A 32 -17.35 -3.15 2.65
N LEU A 33 -18.66 -3.30 2.42
CA LEU A 33 -19.38 -2.67 1.31
C LEU A 33 -19.42 -1.15 1.48
N THR A 34 -19.65 -0.64 2.69
CA THR A 34 -19.60 0.79 3.03
C THR A 34 -18.24 1.39 2.64
N VAL A 35 -17.13 0.76 3.03
CA VAL A 35 -15.77 1.23 2.68
C VAL A 35 -15.52 1.18 1.17
N ARG A 36 -16.00 0.15 0.48
CA ARG A 36 -15.89 0.05 -0.99
C ARG A 36 -16.71 1.11 -1.70
N CYS A 37 -17.93 1.36 -1.22
CA CYS A 37 -18.83 2.34 -1.79
C CYS A 37 -18.25 3.77 -1.66
N HIS A 38 -17.72 4.14 -0.49
CA HIS A 38 -16.96 5.39 -0.31
C HIS A 38 -15.86 5.59 -1.36
N LYS A 39 -15.06 4.57 -1.62
CA LYS A 39 -14.00 4.64 -2.66
C LYS A 39 -14.56 4.80 -4.06
N LYS A 40 -15.72 4.19 -4.37
CA LYS A 40 -16.39 4.35 -5.67
C LYS A 40 -16.94 5.78 -5.82
N VAL A 41 -17.60 6.31 -4.79
CA VAL A 41 -18.09 7.70 -4.75
C VAL A 41 -16.94 8.69 -5.00
N GLY A 42 -15.81 8.52 -4.30
CA GLY A 42 -14.64 9.39 -4.50
C GLY A 42 -14.09 9.35 -5.93
N LYS A 43 -14.05 8.17 -6.56
CA LYS A 43 -13.61 8.03 -7.96
C LYS A 43 -14.61 8.60 -8.96
N ALA A 44 -15.92 8.40 -8.73
CA ALA A 44 -16.97 8.95 -9.57
C ALA A 44 -16.97 10.48 -9.51
N SER A 45 -16.83 11.06 -8.30
CA SER A 45 -16.70 12.51 -8.11
C SER A 45 -15.49 13.09 -8.85
N GLN A 46 -14.34 12.39 -8.84
CA GLN A 46 -13.17 12.82 -9.61
C GLN A 46 -13.38 12.74 -11.13
N ARG A 47 -14.16 11.77 -11.61
CA ARG A 47 -14.51 11.66 -13.04
C ARG A 47 -15.45 12.79 -13.46
N LEU A 48 -16.47 13.07 -12.65
CA LEU A 48 -17.39 14.17 -12.87
C LEU A 48 -16.65 15.51 -12.92
N GLN A 49 -15.76 15.76 -11.96
CA GLN A 49 -14.95 16.98 -11.96
C GLN A 49 -14.14 17.13 -13.26
N LYS A 50 -13.46 16.06 -13.70
CA LYS A 50 -12.70 16.09 -14.95
C LYS A 50 -13.57 16.28 -16.19
N ALA A 51 -14.76 15.68 -16.19
CA ALA A 51 -15.73 15.87 -17.26
C ALA A 51 -16.20 17.32 -17.33
N GLN A 52 -16.49 17.95 -16.19
CA GLN A 52 -16.86 19.36 -16.14
C GLN A 52 -15.73 20.27 -16.59
N GLU A 53 -14.50 20.04 -16.11
CA GLU A 53 -13.31 20.79 -16.52
C GLU A 53 -13.06 20.70 -18.04
N GLU A 54 -13.33 19.54 -18.63
CA GLU A 54 -13.24 19.31 -20.08
C GLU A 54 -14.29 20.12 -20.85
N VAL A 55 -15.54 20.09 -20.39
CA VAL A 55 -16.66 20.83 -20.99
C VAL A 55 -16.44 22.34 -20.88
N ASP A 56 -16.00 22.82 -19.71
CA ASP A 56 -15.69 24.23 -19.48
C ASP A 56 -14.55 24.70 -20.40
N ARG A 57 -13.51 23.87 -20.58
CA ARG A 57 -12.39 24.18 -21.49
C ARG A 57 -12.85 24.33 -22.93
N LEU A 58 -13.68 23.39 -23.41
CA LEU A 58 -14.19 23.43 -24.78
C LEU A 58 -15.14 24.62 -24.98
N THR A 59 -16.03 24.89 -24.02
CA THR A 59 -16.96 26.02 -24.07
C THR A 59 -16.24 27.39 -24.07
N GLY A 60 -15.06 27.47 -23.44
CA GLY A 60 -14.25 28.70 -23.38
C GLY A 60 -13.32 28.95 -24.58
N SER A 61 -13.20 28.01 -25.53
CA SER A 61 -12.30 28.15 -26.69
C SER A 61 -13.03 28.60 -27.96
N GLU A 62 -12.56 29.68 -28.59
CA GLU A 62 -13.03 30.08 -29.93
C GLU A 62 -12.38 29.18 -30.99
N GLY A 63 -13.14 28.24 -31.56
CA GLY A 63 -12.67 27.36 -32.64
C GLY A 63 -12.80 25.86 -32.41
N VAL A 64 -13.65 25.41 -31.49
CA VAL A 64 -13.91 23.98 -31.24
C VAL A 64 -14.39 23.29 -32.51
N THR A 65 -13.73 22.18 -32.86
CA THR A 65 -14.11 21.36 -34.00
C THR A 65 -15.31 20.46 -33.68
N MET A 66 -16.10 20.09 -34.70
CA MET A 66 -17.25 19.18 -34.52
C MET A 66 -16.85 17.83 -33.91
N GLU A 67 -15.64 17.34 -34.20
CA GLU A 67 -15.10 16.09 -33.65
C GLU A 67 -14.75 16.20 -32.15
N GLU A 68 -14.41 17.40 -31.66
CA GLU A 68 -14.17 17.65 -30.23
C GLU A 68 -15.48 17.74 -29.44
N LEU A 69 -16.55 18.25 -30.06
CA LEU A 69 -17.90 18.27 -29.49
C LEU A 69 -18.49 16.87 -29.32
N GLU A 70 -18.26 15.94 -30.26
CA GLU A 70 -18.73 14.55 -30.16
C GLU A 70 -17.97 13.74 -29.09
N LYS A 71 -16.75 14.16 -28.71
CA LYS A 71 -15.94 13.53 -27.65
C LYS A 71 -16.22 14.10 -26.26
N CYS A 72 -17.12 15.08 -26.14
CA CYS A 72 -17.49 15.66 -24.85
C CYS A 72 -17.98 14.58 -23.88
N PRO A 73 -17.38 14.48 -22.68
CA PRO A 73 -17.86 13.57 -21.67
C PRO A 73 -19.30 13.91 -21.28
N ASN A 74 -20.19 12.91 -21.21
CA ASN A 74 -21.57 13.11 -20.78
C ASN A 74 -21.60 13.38 -19.26
N VAL A 75 -21.64 14.66 -18.88
CA VAL A 75 -21.65 15.12 -17.48
C VAL A 75 -22.88 14.58 -16.74
N ASP A 76 -24.06 14.65 -17.35
CA ASP A 76 -25.33 14.21 -16.75
C ASP A 76 -25.31 12.72 -16.38
N GLU A 77 -24.69 11.89 -17.22
CA GLU A 77 -24.52 10.46 -16.95
C GLU A 77 -23.61 10.25 -15.72
N PHE A 78 -22.51 11.01 -15.61
CA PHE A 78 -21.64 10.94 -14.44
C PHE A 78 -22.28 11.47 -13.16
N GLU A 79 -23.13 12.49 -13.26
CA GLU A 79 -23.92 12.99 -12.13
C GLU A 79 -24.89 11.93 -11.63
N THR A 80 -25.64 11.32 -12.54
CA THR A 80 -26.60 10.25 -12.23
C THR A 80 -25.89 9.07 -11.54
N GLN A 81 -24.75 8.63 -12.08
CA GLN A 81 -23.95 7.56 -11.46
C GLN A 81 -23.43 7.92 -10.06
N LEU A 82 -23.03 9.18 -9.85
CA LEU A 82 -22.55 9.66 -8.56
C LEU A 82 -23.70 9.70 -7.54
N GLU A 83 -24.88 10.15 -7.96
CA GLU A 83 -26.08 10.20 -7.12
C GLU A 83 -26.53 8.79 -6.69
N GLU A 84 -26.57 7.84 -7.61
CA GLU A 84 -26.91 6.44 -7.31
C GLU A 84 -25.92 5.84 -6.29
N LEU A 85 -24.61 6.07 -6.46
CA LEU A 85 -23.59 5.61 -5.52
C LEU A 85 -23.72 6.27 -4.15
N ARG A 86 -24.06 7.56 -4.08
CA ARG A 86 -24.32 8.27 -2.82
C ARG A 86 -25.57 7.74 -2.13
N SER A 87 -26.66 7.51 -2.86
CA SER A 87 -27.89 6.92 -2.36
C SER A 87 -27.63 5.54 -1.76
N ARG A 88 -26.88 4.68 -2.49
CA ARG A 88 -26.47 3.36 -1.98
C ARG A 88 -25.61 3.47 -0.71
N LEU A 89 -24.69 4.44 -0.66
CA LEU A 89 -23.85 4.64 0.52
C LEU A 89 -24.68 5.01 1.76
N THR A 90 -25.65 5.90 1.60
CA THR A 90 -26.58 6.29 2.67
C THR A 90 -27.36 5.09 3.20
N GLN A 91 -27.90 4.26 2.30
CA GLN A 91 -28.63 3.05 2.68
C GLN A 91 -27.75 2.02 3.41
N LEU A 92 -26.48 1.86 2.99
CA LEU A 92 -25.52 0.99 3.69
C LEU A 92 -25.17 1.50 5.09
N ASN A 93 -24.98 2.81 5.26
CA ASN A 93 -24.74 3.42 6.57
C ASN A 93 -25.96 3.26 7.49
N GLN A 94 -27.17 3.42 6.95
CA GLN A 94 -28.41 3.20 7.70
C GLN A 94 -28.51 1.74 8.17
N LEU A 95 -28.23 0.78 7.28
CA LEU A 95 -28.20 -0.64 7.64
C LEU A 95 -27.13 -0.94 8.71
N GLU A 96 -25.95 -0.32 8.60
CA GLU A 96 -24.88 -0.47 9.60
C GLU A 96 -25.33 -0.05 10.99
N VAL A 97 -26.03 1.09 11.11
CA VAL A 97 -26.60 1.58 12.37
C VAL A 97 -27.66 0.62 12.91
N LEU A 98 -28.63 0.22 12.08
CA LEU A 98 -29.72 -0.70 12.49
C LEU A 98 -29.18 -2.05 12.98
N LEU A 99 -28.06 -2.52 12.43
CA LEU A 99 -27.45 -3.78 12.84
C LEU A 99 -26.66 -3.69 14.15
N GLN A 100 -26.36 -2.51 14.70
CA GLN A 100 -25.58 -2.38 15.95
C GLN A 100 -26.34 -2.95 17.17
N ASP A 101 -27.65 -2.74 17.22
CA ASP A 101 -28.47 -3.10 18.38
C ASP A 101 -28.92 -4.56 18.39
N ILE A 102 -28.77 -5.28 17.26
CA ILE A 102 -29.20 -6.67 17.12
C ILE A 102 -28.24 -7.60 17.86
N LYS A 103 -28.74 -8.39 18.81
CA LYS A 103 -27.92 -9.38 19.55
C LYS A 103 -28.14 -10.80 19.02
N GLY A 104 -27.11 -11.64 19.15
CA GLY A 104 -27.14 -13.04 18.74
C GLY A 104 -26.26 -13.34 17.52
N LYS A 105 -25.80 -14.60 17.40
CA LYS A 105 -24.97 -15.06 16.27
C LYS A 105 -25.81 -15.48 15.06
N LYS A 106 -26.97 -16.10 15.30
CA LYS A 106 -27.93 -16.53 14.28
C LYS A 106 -29.32 -16.12 14.76
N THR A 107 -29.92 -15.12 14.13
CA THR A 107 -31.20 -14.55 14.55
C THR A 107 -32.05 -14.22 13.32
N VAL A 108 -33.37 -14.28 13.45
CA VAL A 108 -34.30 -13.73 12.44
C VAL A 108 -34.28 -12.21 12.57
N LEU A 109 -34.00 -11.50 11.48
CA LEU A 109 -33.95 -10.04 11.48
C LEU A 109 -35.38 -9.47 11.41
N PRO A 110 -35.64 -8.30 12.00
CA PRO A 110 -36.87 -7.55 11.73
C PRO A 110 -37.07 -7.33 10.23
N ASP A 111 -38.31 -7.45 9.74
CA ASP A 111 -38.65 -7.42 8.31
C ASP A 111 -38.03 -6.23 7.57
N HIS A 112 -38.08 -5.02 8.15
CA HIS A 112 -37.51 -3.83 7.54
C HIS A 112 -35.98 -3.90 7.36
N ILE A 113 -35.26 -4.57 8.26
CA ILE A 113 -33.80 -4.76 8.19
C ILE A 113 -33.47 -5.84 7.16
N ALA A 114 -34.22 -6.94 7.17
CA ALA A 114 -34.05 -8.02 6.21
C ALA A 114 -34.32 -7.55 4.76
N THR A 115 -35.40 -6.81 4.54
CA THR A 115 -35.73 -6.21 3.23
C THR A 115 -34.65 -5.25 2.76
N LEU A 116 -34.12 -4.39 3.64
CA LEU A 116 -33.04 -3.47 3.28
C LEU A 116 -31.74 -4.20 2.95
N ALA A 117 -31.39 -5.23 3.71
CA ALA A 117 -30.22 -6.06 3.45
C ALA A 117 -30.32 -6.80 2.11
N ILE A 118 -31.51 -7.34 1.78
CA ILE A 118 -31.78 -8.02 0.50
C ILE A 118 -31.74 -7.03 -0.67
N LYS A 119 -32.36 -5.86 -0.53
CA LYS A 119 -32.33 -4.78 -1.54
C LYS A 119 -30.90 -4.30 -1.84
N LEU A 120 -30.04 -4.27 -0.82
CA LEU A 120 -28.63 -3.90 -0.94
C LEU A 120 -27.73 -5.07 -1.34
N GLU A 121 -28.29 -6.24 -1.59
CA GLU A 121 -27.59 -7.49 -1.96
C GLU A 121 -26.49 -7.87 -0.96
N VAL A 122 -26.72 -7.62 0.33
CA VAL A 122 -25.75 -7.90 1.38
C VAL A 122 -25.84 -9.38 1.78
N GLN A 123 -24.74 -10.10 1.59
CA GLN A 123 -24.59 -11.48 2.03
C GLN A 123 -24.22 -11.56 3.51
N ASP A 124 -24.74 -12.55 4.23
CA ASP A 124 -24.48 -12.77 5.66
C ASP A 124 -23.35 -13.76 5.92
N GLU A 125 -22.83 -14.38 4.87
CA GLU A 125 -21.64 -15.20 4.95
C GLU A 125 -20.44 -14.35 5.39
N THR A 126 -19.62 -14.92 6.29
CA THR A 126 -18.36 -14.27 6.65
C THR A 126 -17.51 -14.10 5.40
N PRO A 127 -17.12 -12.87 5.03
CA PRO A 127 -16.31 -12.67 3.85
C PRO A 127 -14.99 -13.43 4.00
N THR A 128 -14.83 -14.50 3.22
CA THR A 128 -13.54 -15.14 3.05
C THR A 128 -12.61 -14.07 2.51
N LYS A 129 -11.53 -13.77 3.24
CA LYS A 129 -10.50 -12.84 2.77
C LYS A 129 -10.10 -13.32 1.39
N PRO A 130 -10.41 -12.58 0.30
CA PRO A 130 -10.00 -13.03 -1.02
C PRO A 130 -8.50 -13.19 -0.97
N GLU A 131 -7.98 -14.31 -1.48
CA GLU A 131 -6.55 -14.43 -1.71
C GLU A 131 -6.14 -13.16 -2.47
N ARG A 132 -5.15 -12.47 -1.93
CA ARG A 132 -4.61 -11.29 -2.60
C ARG A 132 -4.15 -11.80 -3.96
N GLY A 133 -4.92 -11.47 -5.01
CA GLY A 133 -4.49 -11.73 -6.38
C GLY A 133 -3.07 -11.21 -6.56
N PRO A 134 -2.30 -11.76 -7.52
CA PRO A 134 -0.95 -11.30 -7.80
C PRO A 134 -0.98 -9.78 -7.86
N LYS A 135 -0.09 -9.11 -7.11
CA LYS A 135 0.04 -7.64 -7.13
C LYS A 135 0.05 -7.26 -8.60
N LYS A 136 -0.92 -6.45 -9.06
CA LYS A 136 -0.87 -5.86 -10.39
C LYS A 136 0.53 -5.29 -10.55
N GLU A 137 1.30 -5.84 -11.47
CA GLU A 137 2.55 -5.25 -11.89
C GLU A 137 2.19 -3.84 -12.33
N LYS A 138 2.63 -2.85 -11.56
CA LYS A 138 2.53 -1.47 -12.00
C LYS A 138 3.31 -1.44 -13.30
N GLY A 139 2.63 -1.11 -14.40
CA GLY A 139 3.27 -1.01 -15.71
C GLY A 139 4.56 -0.17 -15.61
N PRO A 140 5.53 -0.39 -16.51
CA PRO A 140 6.82 0.25 -16.44
C PRO A 140 6.59 1.76 -16.40
N THR A 141 6.77 2.35 -15.22
CA THR A 141 6.79 3.79 -15.09
C THR A 141 8.07 4.19 -15.81
N THR A 142 7.96 5.00 -16.85
CA THR A 142 9.07 5.46 -17.71
C THR A 142 10.22 6.14 -16.96
N MET A 143 10.09 6.34 -15.65
CA MET A 143 11.11 6.79 -14.70
C MET A 143 11.91 5.67 -14.00
N ALA A 144 11.55 4.39 -14.15
CA ALA A 144 12.21 3.28 -13.43
C ALA A 144 13.61 2.93 -13.98
N ALA A 145 14.02 3.51 -15.11
CA ALA A 145 15.26 3.17 -15.80
C ALA A 145 16.54 3.78 -15.18
N PHE A 146 16.44 4.67 -14.17
CA PHE A 146 17.64 5.33 -13.59
C PHE A 146 17.69 5.40 -12.07
N ARG A 147 16.76 4.76 -11.32
CA ARG A 147 16.84 4.80 -9.86
C ARG A 147 17.90 3.83 -9.34
N LEU A 148 18.86 4.30 -8.54
CA LEU A 148 19.74 3.43 -7.78
C LEU A 148 18.96 2.74 -6.65
N PRO A 149 19.23 1.45 -6.36
CA PRO A 149 18.53 0.72 -5.30
C PRO A 149 18.86 1.26 -3.89
N TYR A 150 19.92 2.05 -3.75
CA TYR A 150 20.36 2.57 -2.46
C TYR A 150 20.48 4.09 -2.45
N ARG A 151 20.49 4.66 -1.25
CA ARG A 151 20.97 6.03 -0.97
C ARG A 151 22.47 5.97 -0.65
N ARG A 152 23.20 7.03 -1.00
CA ARG A 152 24.63 7.15 -0.71
C ARG A 152 24.83 8.20 0.37
N PHE A 153 25.66 7.85 1.34
CA PHE A 153 26.12 8.72 2.41
C PHE A 153 27.65 8.69 2.40
N TYR A 154 28.29 9.72 2.93
CA TYR A 154 29.74 9.75 3.08
C TYR A 154 30.10 10.05 4.53
N THR A 155 31.07 9.30 5.05
CA THR A 155 31.67 9.63 6.35
C THR A 155 32.57 10.85 6.26
N SER A 156 33.05 11.35 7.40
CA SER A 156 34.07 12.41 7.45
C SER A 156 35.30 12.11 6.59
N ASP A 157 35.65 10.82 6.52
CA ASP A 157 36.83 10.33 5.81
C ASP A 157 36.53 10.00 4.34
N LYS A 158 35.37 10.45 3.84
CA LYS A 158 34.88 10.24 2.47
C LYS A 158 34.67 8.77 2.12
N THR A 159 34.48 7.90 3.12
CA THR A 159 34.10 6.49 2.88
C THR A 159 32.62 6.45 2.50
N GLU A 160 32.31 5.78 1.39
CA GLU A 160 30.93 5.67 0.89
C GLU A 160 30.14 4.61 1.67
N ILE A 161 28.98 5.00 2.20
CA ILE A 161 28.00 4.12 2.83
C ILE A 161 26.75 4.05 1.95
N ARG A 162 26.30 2.85 1.62
CA ARG A 162 25.12 2.58 0.79
C ARG A 162 24.00 2.01 1.64
N VAL A 163 22.82 2.61 1.59
CA VAL A 163 21.65 2.19 2.39
C VAL A 163 20.49 1.83 1.46
N GLY A 164 20.00 0.60 1.51
CA GLY A 164 18.91 0.13 0.67
C GLY A 164 17.57 0.80 1.01
N LYS A 165 16.76 1.09 -0.02
CA LYS A 165 15.51 1.85 0.10
C LYS A 165 14.27 0.94 0.32
N GLN A 166 14.25 -0.23 -0.32
CA GLN A 166 13.14 -1.19 -0.32
C GLN A 166 13.65 -2.63 -0.14
N ALA A 167 12.74 -3.60 -0.01
CA ALA A 167 13.12 -5.01 0.19
C ALA A 167 13.81 -5.60 -1.04
N GLU A 168 13.32 -5.28 -2.23
CA GLU A 168 13.91 -5.67 -3.51
C GLU A 168 15.27 -4.99 -3.73
N ASP A 169 15.35 -3.71 -3.37
CA ASP A 169 16.58 -2.94 -3.46
C ASP A 169 17.64 -3.43 -2.45
N ASN A 170 17.22 -3.88 -1.27
CA ASN A 170 18.08 -4.49 -0.25
C ASN A 170 18.74 -5.78 -0.77
N ASP A 171 18.00 -6.60 -1.51
CA ASP A 171 18.55 -7.80 -2.15
C ASP A 171 19.59 -7.44 -3.20
N GLU A 172 19.28 -6.44 -4.04
CA GLU A 172 20.19 -5.99 -5.07
C GLU A 172 21.47 -5.43 -4.44
N LEU A 173 21.35 -4.55 -3.44
CA LEU A 173 22.50 -4.01 -2.71
C LEU A 173 23.32 -5.12 -2.02
N SER A 174 22.67 -6.16 -1.50
CA SER A 174 23.29 -7.18 -0.66
C SER A 174 23.69 -8.44 -1.38
N THR A 175 23.44 -8.59 -2.67
CA THR A 175 23.88 -9.77 -3.44
C THR A 175 24.44 -9.44 -4.81
N SER A 176 24.16 -8.26 -5.37
CA SER A 176 24.63 -7.89 -6.71
C SER A 176 26.09 -7.41 -6.67
N PRO A 177 26.99 -8.01 -7.48
CA PRO A 177 28.36 -7.52 -7.66
C PRO A 177 28.44 -6.10 -8.26
N LYS A 178 27.34 -5.58 -8.84
CA LYS A 178 27.29 -4.21 -9.37
C LYS A 178 27.36 -3.16 -8.26
N HIS A 179 26.84 -3.48 -7.08
CA HIS A 179 26.60 -2.51 -6.01
C HIS A 179 27.48 -2.72 -4.78
N ARG A 180 28.20 -3.83 -4.71
CA ARG A 180 29.13 -4.15 -3.63
C ARG A 180 30.25 -5.06 -4.13
N ASP A 181 31.38 -5.02 -3.45
CA ASP A 181 32.44 -6.01 -3.53
C ASP A 181 32.28 -7.05 -2.41
N GLY A 182 32.78 -8.27 -2.61
CA GLY A 182 32.76 -9.31 -1.56
C GLY A 182 33.56 -8.92 -0.30
N SER A 183 34.55 -8.05 -0.47
CA SER A 183 35.38 -7.50 0.59
C SER A 183 34.74 -6.30 1.28
N ASP A 184 33.64 -5.75 0.80
CA ASP A 184 32.93 -4.68 1.52
C ASP A 184 32.34 -5.20 2.84
N TRP A 185 31.97 -4.28 3.73
CA TRP A 185 31.26 -4.60 4.97
C TRP A 185 29.76 -4.43 4.80
N TRP A 186 28.99 -5.33 5.40
CA TRP A 186 27.55 -5.33 5.38
C TRP A 186 27.01 -5.25 6.80
N MET A 187 25.95 -4.47 7.00
CA MET A 187 25.29 -4.24 8.28
C MET A 187 23.76 -4.29 8.18
N HIS A 188 23.12 -4.76 9.26
CA HIS A 188 21.67 -4.78 9.42
C HIS A 188 21.27 -4.85 10.90
N ALA A 189 20.15 -4.21 11.25
CA ALA A 189 19.64 -4.22 12.62
C ALA A 189 19.17 -5.63 13.05
N SER A 190 19.77 -6.19 14.08
CA SER A 190 19.53 -7.56 14.52
C SER A 190 18.14 -7.70 15.15
N GLY A 191 17.37 -8.70 14.71
CA GLY A 191 16.09 -9.07 15.34
C GLY A 191 14.90 -8.20 14.93
N CYS A 192 15.07 -7.24 14.02
CA CYS A 192 13.97 -6.44 13.48
C CYS A 192 14.10 -6.21 11.96
N PRO A 193 12.99 -5.94 11.25
CA PRO A 193 13.05 -5.53 9.85
C PRO A 193 13.74 -4.17 9.70
N GLY A 194 14.56 -4.00 8.67
CA GLY A 194 15.29 -2.75 8.41
C GLY A 194 16.02 -2.76 7.07
N SER A 195 16.64 -1.64 6.72
CA SER A 195 17.46 -1.52 5.50
C SER A 195 18.79 -2.26 5.63
N HIS A 196 19.28 -2.78 4.50
CA HIS A 196 20.63 -3.30 4.40
C HIS A 196 21.60 -2.13 4.17
N VAL A 197 22.72 -2.14 4.87
CA VAL A 197 23.76 -1.11 4.77
C VAL A 197 25.06 -1.75 4.32
N VAL A 198 25.73 -1.14 3.34
CA VAL A 198 27.04 -1.59 2.84
C VAL A 198 28.04 -0.45 2.96
N ILE A 199 29.18 -0.71 3.59
CA ILE A 199 30.32 0.21 3.67
C ILE A 199 31.30 -0.16 2.57
N ARG A 200 31.56 0.78 1.66
CA ARG A 200 32.50 0.60 0.54
C ARG A 200 33.93 0.78 1.03
N CYS A 201 34.45 -0.25 1.68
CA CYS A 201 35.81 -0.29 2.18
C CYS A 201 36.32 -1.73 2.18
N HIS A 202 37.48 -1.94 1.54
CA HIS A 202 38.09 -3.26 1.38
C HIS A 202 39.00 -3.64 2.55
N ASP A 203 39.37 -2.67 3.40
CA ASP A 203 40.34 -2.87 4.47
C ASP A 203 39.85 -3.84 5.55
N HIS A 204 40.82 -4.47 6.23
CA HIS A 204 40.51 -5.40 7.31
C HIS A 204 40.08 -4.72 8.60
N ASN A 205 40.66 -3.56 8.86
CA ASN A 205 40.40 -2.74 10.03
C ASN A 205 39.70 -1.48 9.55
N LEU A 206 38.38 -1.44 9.70
CA LEU A 206 37.63 -0.19 9.55
C LEU A 206 37.84 0.64 10.80
N ASP A 207 37.92 1.96 10.60
CA ASP A 207 37.86 2.89 11.70
C ASP A 207 36.52 2.80 12.44
N ASP A 208 36.58 2.88 13.77
CA ASP A 208 35.41 2.72 14.63
C ASP A 208 34.37 3.82 14.37
N ALA A 209 34.79 5.03 13.97
CA ALA A 209 33.87 6.10 13.60
C ALA A 209 33.05 5.75 12.35
N VAL A 210 33.68 5.15 11.33
CA VAL A 210 33.00 4.70 10.10
C VAL A 210 32.01 3.58 10.38
N VAL A 211 32.41 2.62 11.24
CA VAL A 211 31.52 1.54 11.69
C VAL A 211 30.31 2.12 12.41
N MET A 212 30.53 3.11 13.28
CA MET A 212 29.48 3.72 14.07
C MET A 212 28.50 4.54 13.22
N ASP A 213 28.99 5.28 12.22
CA ASP A 213 28.17 6.00 11.23
C ASP A 213 27.24 5.04 10.47
N ALA A 214 27.79 3.94 9.96
CA ALA A 214 27.01 2.94 9.24
C ALA A 214 26.02 2.19 10.14
N ALA A 215 26.42 1.88 11.37
CA ALA A 215 25.54 1.25 12.37
C ALA A 215 24.37 2.16 12.74
N ALA A 216 24.63 3.46 12.94
CA ALA A 216 23.61 4.46 13.22
C ALA A 216 22.59 4.53 12.07
N LEU A 217 23.05 4.55 10.82
CA LEU A 217 22.16 4.51 9.65
C LEU A 217 21.31 3.24 9.61
N ALA A 218 21.91 2.06 9.86
CA ALA A 218 21.18 0.79 9.91
C ALA A 218 20.12 0.78 11.02
N ALA A 219 20.45 1.32 12.20
CA ALA A 219 19.55 1.42 13.34
C ALA A 219 18.38 2.40 13.06
N ARG A 220 18.67 3.60 12.52
CA ARG A 220 17.66 4.59 12.12
C ARG A 220 16.70 4.04 11.07
N GLN A 221 17.21 3.31 10.09
CA GLN A 221 16.42 2.76 8.99
C GLN A 221 15.81 1.39 9.31
N SER A 222 15.70 1.06 10.59
CA SER A 222 15.07 -0.16 11.10
C SER A 222 13.74 0.12 11.78
N LYS A 223 13.00 -0.96 12.05
CA LYS A 223 11.76 -0.95 12.87
C LYS A 223 12.00 -1.55 14.25
N CYS A 224 13.23 -1.47 14.75
CA CYS A 224 13.55 -1.88 16.11
C CYS A 224 12.92 -0.91 17.12
N ASN A 225 12.39 -1.44 18.22
CA ASN A 225 11.86 -0.63 19.32
C ASN A 225 12.95 -0.43 20.38
N GLY A 226 13.08 0.81 20.89
CA GLY A 226 13.98 1.15 21.99
C GLY A 226 15.14 2.07 21.58
N ASN A 227 15.87 2.56 22.58
CA ASN A 227 16.98 3.50 22.37
C ASN A 227 18.32 2.81 22.09
N VAL A 228 18.47 1.53 22.47
CA VAL A 228 19.71 0.77 22.25
C VAL A 228 19.41 -0.35 21.25
N ILE A 229 19.99 -0.25 20.07
CA ILE A 229 19.74 -1.15 18.94
C ILE A 229 21.03 -1.94 18.66
N LYS A 230 20.90 -3.25 18.48
CA LYS A 230 22.01 -4.12 18.08
C LYS A 230 22.04 -4.22 16.55
N VAL A 231 23.21 -4.08 15.97
CA VAL A 231 23.44 -4.15 14.52
C VAL A 231 24.44 -5.28 14.24
N SER A 232 24.03 -6.23 13.40
CA SER A 232 24.90 -7.28 12.90
C SER A 232 25.80 -6.72 11.82
N MET A 233 27.09 -7.02 11.88
CA MET A 233 28.11 -6.64 10.91
C MET A 233 28.86 -7.87 10.42
N THR A 234 29.02 -8.02 9.11
CA THR A 234 29.80 -9.11 8.49
C THR A 234 30.41 -8.65 7.17
N ARG A 235 31.27 -9.46 6.56
CA ARG A 235 31.68 -9.22 5.17
C ARG A 235 30.53 -9.45 4.21
N ALA A 236 30.49 -8.66 3.15
CA ALA A 236 29.53 -8.78 2.08
C ALA A 236 29.51 -10.19 1.47
N ARG A 237 30.67 -10.80 1.20
CA ARG A 237 30.77 -12.18 0.66
C ARG A 237 30.06 -13.25 1.50
N ASP A 238 29.89 -12.99 2.80
CA ASP A 238 29.27 -13.93 3.74
C ASP A 238 27.73 -13.80 3.79
N VAL A 239 27.18 -12.81 3.08
CA VAL A 239 25.73 -12.57 2.93
C VAL A 239 25.25 -13.25 1.66
N LYS A 240 24.31 -14.18 1.81
CA LYS A 240 23.70 -14.94 0.69
C LYS A 240 22.19 -14.92 0.78
N LYS A 241 21.52 -14.87 -0.37
CA LYS A 241 20.05 -15.03 -0.45
C LYS A 241 19.71 -16.50 -0.71
N PRO A 242 18.95 -17.18 0.17
CA PRO A 242 18.47 -18.53 -0.10
C PRO A 242 17.55 -18.57 -1.33
N SER A 243 17.61 -19.65 -2.12
CA SER A 243 16.75 -19.82 -3.29
C SER A 243 15.27 -19.82 -2.88
N GLY A 244 14.43 -19.05 -3.57
CA GLY A 244 13.00 -18.92 -3.28
C GLY A 244 12.65 -18.05 -2.06
N ALA A 245 13.64 -17.44 -1.40
CA ALA A 245 13.38 -16.52 -0.28
C ALA A 245 12.67 -15.23 -0.72
N LYS A 246 11.83 -14.70 0.17
CA LYS A 246 11.19 -13.39 -0.01
C LYS A 246 12.23 -12.28 -0.17
N ALA A 247 11.85 -11.21 -0.84
CA ALA A 247 12.74 -10.07 -1.02
C ALA A 247 13.17 -9.46 0.32
N GLY A 248 14.45 -9.12 0.42
CA GLY A 248 15.12 -8.60 1.61
C GLY A 248 15.58 -9.67 2.60
N LEU A 249 15.26 -10.95 2.39
CA LEU A 249 15.67 -12.03 3.29
C LEU A 249 17.06 -12.56 2.89
N VAL A 250 18.03 -12.36 3.79
CA VAL A 250 19.40 -12.83 3.62
C VAL A 250 19.81 -13.75 4.77
N GLN A 251 20.74 -14.65 4.47
CA GLN A 251 21.40 -15.55 5.40
C GLN A 251 22.87 -15.15 5.53
N LEU A 252 23.35 -15.09 6.76
CA LEU A 252 24.75 -14.83 7.08
C LEU A 252 25.44 -16.18 7.31
N THR A 253 26.54 -16.41 6.61
CA THR A 253 27.28 -17.69 6.62
C THR A 253 28.67 -17.61 7.27
N GLY A 254 29.16 -16.39 7.52
CA GLY A 254 30.47 -16.12 8.09
C GLY A 254 30.42 -15.60 9.52
N GLN A 255 31.53 -14.97 9.95
CA GLN A 255 31.65 -14.40 11.28
C GLN A 255 30.84 -13.10 11.39
N VAL A 256 29.84 -13.10 12.27
CA VAL A 256 29.00 -11.93 12.54
C VAL A 256 29.52 -11.23 13.81
N ARG A 257 29.84 -9.95 13.69
CA ARG A 257 30.13 -9.05 14.81
C ARG A 257 28.86 -8.28 15.16
N THR A 258 28.67 -7.94 16.43
CA THR A 258 27.53 -7.13 16.88
C THR A 258 28.04 -5.77 17.34
N VAL A 259 27.51 -4.71 16.71
CA VAL A 259 27.73 -3.31 17.10
C VAL A 259 26.50 -2.84 17.86
N VAL A 260 26.69 -2.17 18.98
CA VAL A 260 25.60 -1.65 19.81
C VAL A 260 25.50 -0.14 19.60
N VAL A 261 24.32 0.34 19.23
CA VAL A 261 24.06 1.74 18.92
C VAL A 261 23.09 2.32 19.93
N ASN A 262 23.48 3.39 20.60
CA ASN A 262 22.57 4.23 21.37
C ASN A 262 22.03 5.36 20.47
N MET A 263 20.74 5.31 20.16
CA MET A 263 20.09 6.26 19.25
C MET A 263 20.14 7.71 19.75
N LYS A 264 20.22 7.94 21.07
CA LYS A 264 20.34 9.31 21.61
C LYS A 264 21.69 9.93 21.29
N GLU A 265 22.76 9.16 21.41
CA GLU A 265 24.13 9.61 21.11
C GLU A 265 24.38 9.64 19.60
N ALA A 266 23.76 8.73 18.86
CA ALA A 266 23.88 8.63 17.41
C ALA A 266 23.18 9.77 16.65
N GLN A 267 22.32 10.57 17.29
CA GLN A 267 21.57 11.63 16.61
C GLN A 267 22.51 12.66 15.95
N ALA A 268 23.55 13.11 16.65
CA ALA A 268 24.51 14.06 16.10
C ALA A 268 25.29 13.48 14.89
N LEU A 269 25.56 12.17 14.89
CA LEU A 269 26.18 11.49 13.75
C LEU A 269 25.23 11.44 12.56
N LEU A 270 23.96 11.13 12.81
CA LEU A 270 22.92 11.04 11.78
C LEU A 270 22.65 12.39 11.11
N ASP A 271 22.60 13.47 11.90
CA ASP A 271 22.39 14.82 11.39
C ASP A 271 23.54 15.22 10.44
N ARG A 272 24.79 14.94 10.83
CA ARG A 272 25.97 15.12 9.96
C ARG A 272 25.87 14.30 8.66
N LEU A 273 25.46 13.04 8.75
CA LEU A 273 25.37 12.15 7.59
C LEU A 273 24.27 12.61 6.62
N ASP A 274 23.17 13.18 7.12
CA ASP A 274 22.08 13.68 6.29
C ASP A 274 22.50 14.86 5.40
N GLU A 275 23.48 15.67 5.82
CA GLU A 275 24.07 16.73 4.96
C GLU A 275 24.81 16.15 3.74
N THR A 276 25.28 14.90 3.84
CA THR A 276 26.04 14.23 2.77
C THR A 276 25.18 13.33 1.87
N VAL A 277 23.86 13.29 2.10
CA VAL A 277 22.98 12.35 1.41
C VAL A 277 22.85 12.67 -0.08
N LEU A 278 23.19 11.71 -0.93
CA LEU A 278 22.89 11.78 -2.35
C LEU A 278 21.69 10.86 -2.65
N ILE A 279 20.56 11.50 -2.98
CA ILE A 279 19.34 10.84 -3.44
C ILE A 279 19.35 10.89 -4.96
N ASN A 280 19.86 9.82 -5.59
CA ASN A 280 19.66 9.55 -7.01
C ASN A 280 18.33 8.83 -7.24
#